data_AF-C6E6U1-F1
#
_entry.id   AF-C6E6U1-F1
#
_cell.length_a   1.000
_cell.length_b   1.000
_cell.length_c   1.000
_cell.angle_alpha   90.00
_cell.angle_beta   90.00
_cell.angle_gamma   90.00
#
_symmetry.space_group_name_H-M   'P 1'
#
loop_
_entity.id
_entity.type
_entity.pdbx_description
1 polymer ?
#
loop_
_entity_poly.entity_id
_entity_poly.type
_entity_poly.pdbx_seq_one_letter_code
_entity_poly.pdbx_strand_id
1 'polypeptide(L)'
;MSKEGAFNDEDYSWLVGTPASDGNFKSALERASVATIKGAVKHFEEVGGSQSKVLALRRQLRKVTVLEGGAAEASNQAILDTANRQERTTNMELATLQQERETEDNRGAEQVKRERMIGQCFKAIGQVQTSNMFAKFATVSSLVWLREVKADKIYRDIPGIGTWDKFCDSVGMSRQKVDEDLANLAAFGEQFLTTCQQLSVGYRELRKLRQLTYDGAVIIDAECIQIGEETIPINEDHAEDLQVAIERILEDRTKLNSRVERLEKNLDAVVKEETKGLQSEKKLLQKELDRLKAFDPEGMDPARFKEQFKVIHETVAALASQIGKVVIIEGLESDPHLAAQVEGFVASAEQLTRGLRQQWEEKFNIYA
;
A
#
# COMPACT_ATOMS: atom_id res chain seq x y z
N MET A 1 55.06 34.18 70.50
CA MET A 1 55.67 33.44 71.64
C MET A 1 54.68 33.52 72.79
N SER A 2 53.89 32.47 73.00
CA SER A 2 52.82 32.43 74.02
C SER A 2 53.40 32.67 75.41
N LYS A 3 52.75 33.55 76.19
CA LYS A 3 53.08 33.78 77.61
C LYS A 3 52.23 32.90 78.53
N GLU A 4 51.72 31.79 78.01
CA GLU A 4 51.33 30.59 78.77
C GLU A 4 52.57 29.79 79.23
N GLY A 5 53.60 30.48 79.72
CA GLY A 5 54.71 29.79 80.38
C GLY A 5 54.25 29.24 81.72
N ALA A 6 54.75 28.06 82.09
CA ALA A 6 54.66 27.56 83.47
C ALA A 6 55.15 28.63 84.47
N PHE A 7 54.76 28.49 85.74
CA PHE A 7 55.21 29.39 86.79
C PHE A 7 56.76 29.43 86.81
N ASN A 8 57.33 30.62 86.71
CA ASN A 8 58.78 30.82 86.69
C ASN A 8 59.24 31.39 88.03
N ASP A 9 59.87 30.54 88.84
CA ASP A 9 60.34 30.89 90.19
C ASP A 9 61.40 32.01 90.17
N GLU A 10 62.22 32.09 89.13
CA GLU A 10 63.27 33.12 89.01
C GLU A 10 62.65 34.50 88.76
N ASP A 11 61.76 34.61 87.76
CA ASP A 11 61.05 35.85 87.49
C ASP A 11 60.13 36.24 88.67
N TYR A 12 59.51 35.27 89.34
CA TYR A 12 58.72 35.50 90.56
C TYR A 12 59.55 36.13 91.68
N SER A 13 60.75 35.59 91.94
CA SER A 13 61.68 36.11 92.94
C SER A 13 62.07 37.57 92.65
N TRP A 14 62.36 37.90 91.38
CA TRP A 14 62.64 39.28 90.98
C TRP A 14 61.43 40.20 91.15
N LEU A 15 60.24 39.75 90.77
CA LEU A 15 59.00 40.52 90.87
C LEU A 15 58.63 40.84 92.32
N VAL A 16 58.86 39.92 93.24
CA VAL A 16 58.55 40.08 94.67
C VAL A 16 59.67 40.83 95.40
N GLY A 17 60.92 40.40 95.22
CA GLY A 17 62.07 40.79 96.03
C GLY A 17 62.73 42.12 95.68
N THR A 18 62.51 42.68 94.47
CA THR A 18 63.22 43.91 94.05
C THR A 18 62.30 45.12 93.85
N PRO A 19 62.74 46.37 94.11
CA PRO A 19 61.92 47.57 93.94
C PRO A 19 61.38 47.76 92.51
N ALA A 20 60.23 48.44 92.35
CA ALA A 20 59.61 48.66 91.04
C ALA A 20 60.49 49.46 90.04
N SER A 21 61.43 50.24 90.58
CA SER A 21 62.40 51.03 89.81
C SER A 21 63.58 50.22 89.29
N ASP A 22 63.76 48.99 89.78
CA ASP A 22 64.86 48.10 89.39
C ASP A 22 64.70 47.62 87.93
N GLY A 23 65.82 47.58 87.20
CA GLY A 23 65.85 47.07 85.82
C GLY A 23 65.50 45.58 85.74
N ASN A 24 65.81 44.82 86.79
CA ASN A 24 65.48 43.40 86.89
C ASN A 24 63.98 43.19 87.08
N PHE A 25 63.30 44.04 87.85
CA PHE A 25 61.84 44.00 87.99
C PHE A 25 61.14 44.23 86.64
N LYS A 26 61.57 45.23 85.87
CA LYS A 26 60.96 45.54 84.56
C LYS A 26 61.19 44.43 83.54
N SER A 27 62.41 43.90 83.49
CA SER A 27 62.77 42.79 82.59
C SER A 27 62.05 41.50 82.96
N ALA A 28 61.91 41.20 84.26
CA ALA A 28 61.13 40.08 84.74
C ALA A 28 59.64 40.27 84.44
N LEU A 29 59.08 41.47 84.63
CA LEU A 29 57.69 41.79 84.33
C LEU A 29 57.33 41.65 82.84
N GLU A 30 58.27 41.96 81.94
CA GLU A 30 58.09 41.82 80.50
C GLU A 30 58.25 40.38 79.99
N ARG A 31 58.96 39.51 80.71
CA ARG A 31 59.18 38.11 80.29
C ARG A 31 58.29 37.11 81.03
N ALA A 32 57.85 37.45 82.24
CA ALA A 32 57.05 36.58 83.10
C ALA A 32 55.76 36.14 82.40
N SER A 33 55.41 34.87 82.63
CA SER A 33 54.16 34.29 82.18
C SER A 33 52.96 34.84 82.95
N VAL A 34 51.76 34.65 82.40
CA VAL A 34 50.51 35.04 83.06
C VAL A 34 50.39 34.41 84.46
N ALA A 35 50.81 33.15 84.61
CA ALA A 35 50.79 32.43 85.89
C ALA A 35 51.73 33.07 86.93
N THR A 36 52.96 33.40 86.53
CA THR A 36 53.97 34.03 87.39
C THR A 36 53.55 35.44 87.82
N ILE A 37 53.01 36.24 86.90
CA ILE A 37 52.50 37.58 87.20
C ILE A 37 51.31 37.51 88.17
N LYS A 38 50.38 36.55 87.99
CA LYS A 38 49.25 36.33 88.91
C LYS A 38 49.74 35.97 90.32
N GLY A 39 50.72 35.07 90.43
CA GLY A 39 51.31 34.71 91.72
C GLY A 39 51.95 35.90 92.41
N ALA A 40 52.73 36.71 91.68
CA ALA A 40 53.38 37.90 92.25
C ALA A 40 52.36 38.95 92.72
N VAL A 41 51.23 39.13 92.01
CA VAL A 41 50.12 39.99 92.47
C VAL A 41 49.54 39.48 93.79
N LYS A 42 49.24 38.17 93.86
CA LYS A 42 48.66 37.55 95.07
C LYS A 42 49.57 37.71 96.29
N HIS A 43 50.88 37.54 96.11
CA HIS A 43 51.86 37.74 97.17
C HIS A 43 51.80 39.14 97.79
N PHE A 44 51.73 40.20 96.96
CA PHE A 44 51.65 41.56 97.46
C PHE A 44 50.28 41.95 98.03
N GLU A 45 49.21 41.24 97.65
CA GLU A 45 47.89 41.37 98.26
C GLU A 45 47.86 40.78 99.68
N GLU A 46 48.62 39.71 99.93
CA GLU A 46 48.68 39.03 101.24
C GLU A 46 49.70 39.68 102.20
N VAL A 47 50.88 40.04 101.72
CA VAL A 47 52.01 40.49 102.58
C VAL A 47 52.10 42.01 102.68
N GLY A 48 51.39 42.75 101.83
CA GLY A 48 51.42 44.21 101.78
C GLY A 48 52.63 44.75 101.01
N GLY A 49 52.41 45.17 99.77
CA GLY A 49 53.44 45.71 98.88
C GLY A 49 53.24 47.19 98.50
N SER A 50 54.29 47.80 97.95
CA SER A 50 54.20 49.13 97.32
C SER A 50 53.13 49.14 96.22
N GLN A 51 52.17 50.07 96.30
CA GLN A 51 51.05 50.16 95.34
C GLN A 51 51.50 50.27 93.88
N SER A 52 52.65 50.91 93.63
CA SER A 52 53.23 51.08 92.29
C SER A 52 53.60 49.75 91.64
N LYS A 53 54.06 48.75 92.42
CA LYS A 53 54.38 47.40 91.92
C LYS A 53 53.13 46.64 91.51
N VAL A 54 52.12 46.64 92.40
CA VAL A 54 50.85 45.95 92.17
C VAL A 54 50.17 46.51 90.92
N LEU A 55 50.23 47.83 90.72
CA LEU A 55 49.67 48.48 89.54
C LEU A 55 50.41 48.07 88.25
N ALA A 56 51.75 48.00 88.27
CA ALA A 56 52.55 47.58 87.12
C ALA A 56 52.28 46.10 86.74
N LEU A 57 52.24 45.22 87.74
CA LEU A 57 51.89 43.81 87.58
C LEU A 57 50.48 43.63 87.00
N ARG A 58 49.47 44.29 87.57
CA ARG A 58 48.08 44.24 87.05
C ARG A 58 47.95 44.84 85.65
N ARG A 59 48.71 45.88 85.33
CA ARG A 59 48.71 46.48 83.98
C ARG A 59 49.27 45.50 82.95
N GLN A 60 50.37 44.82 83.25
CA GLN A 60 50.92 43.83 82.32
C GLN A 60 50.07 42.57 82.24
N LEU A 61 49.51 42.13 83.36
CA LEU A 61 48.57 41.01 83.37
C LEU A 61 47.44 41.26 82.37
N ARG A 62 46.78 42.42 82.46
CA ARG A 62 45.72 42.83 81.52
C ARG A 62 46.18 42.87 80.06
N LYS A 63 47.37 43.40 79.78
CA LYS A 63 47.89 43.51 78.40
C LYS A 63 48.10 42.14 77.76
N VAL A 64 48.62 41.19 78.51
CA VAL A 64 48.90 39.83 78.01
C VAL A 64 47.61 39.03 77.84
N THR A 65 46.64 39.15 78.77
CA THR A 65 45.36 38.42 78.66
C THR A 65 44.52 38.85 77.45
N VAL A 66 44.54 40.14 77.09
CA VAL A 66 43.76 40.67 75.95
C VAL A 66 44.31 40.17 74.60
N LEU A 67 45.63 40.04 74.47
CA LEU A 67 46.27 39.56 73.24
C LEU A 67 46.06 38.05 73.01
N GLU A 68 46.05 37.26 74.08
CA GLU A 68 45.80 35.81 74.01
C GLU A 68 44.31 35.49 73.70
N GLY A 69 43.38 36.28 74.26
CA GLY A 69 41.95 36.16 73.95
C GLY A 69 41.61 36.40 72.47
N GLY A 70 42.15 37.47 71.87
CA GLY A 70 41.86 37.81 70.46
C GLY A 70 42.41 36.80 69.44
N ALA A 71 43.54 36.15 69.73
CA ALA A 71 44.10 35.13 68.85
C ALA A 71 43.31 33.80 68.90
N ALA A 72 42.85 33.40 70.09
CA ALA A 72 42.00 32.23 70.27
C ALA A 72 40.63 32.43 69.60
N GLU A 73 40.03 33.63 69.73
CA GLU A 73 38.77 33.99 69.06
C GLU A 73 38.90 33.92 67.53
N ALA A 74 39.97 34.48 66.95
CA ALA A 74 40.20 34.43 65.50
C ALA A 74 40.41 33.00 64.97
N SER A 75 41.12 32.15 65.71
CA SER A 75 41.30 30.73 65.34
C SER A 75 39.98 29.95 65.40
N ASN A 76 39.17 30.17 66.44
CA ASN A 76 37.88 29.52 66.58
C ASN A 76 36.92 29.95 65.46
N GLN A 77 36.94 31.24 65.08
CA GLN A 77 36.13 31.75 63.99
C GLN A 77 36.52 31.13 62.63
N ALA A 78 37.82 30.96 62.36
CA ALA A 78 38.29 30.31 61.12
C ALA A 78 37.88 28.83 61.02
N ILE A 79 37.90 28.10 62.14
CA ILE A 79 37.42 26.71 62.22
C ILE A 79 35.91 26.66 61.96
N LEU A 80 35.13 27.55 62.60
CA LEU A 80 33.69 27.69 62.38
C LEU A 80 33.36 28.01 60.92
N ASP A 81 34.07 28.95 60.30
CA ASP A 81 33.86 29.33 58.90
C ASP A 81 34.20 28.17 57.94
N THR A 82 35.24 27.40 58.24
CA THR A 82 35.63 26.23 57.45
C THR A 82 34.59 25.11 57.58
N ALA A 83 34.13 24.82 58.80
CA ALA A 83 33.07 23.87 59.07
C ALA A 83 31.76 24.26 58.36
N ASN A 84 31.37 25.54 58.44
CA ASN A 84 30.19 26.07 57.76
C ASN A 84 30.30 25.97 56.23
N ARG A 85 31.49 26.22 55.65
CA ARG A 85 31.72 26.04 54.21
C ARG A 85 31.59 24.57 53.82
N GLN A 86 32.17 23.68 54.61
CA GLN A 86 32.14 22.25 54.36
C GLN A 86 30.71 21.68 54.47
N GLU A 87 29.94 22.15 55.45
CA GLU A 87 28.52 21.82 55.60
C GLU A 87 27.70 22.32 54.40
N ARG A 88 27.96 23.53 53.91
CA ARG A 88 27.31 24.06 52.69
C ARG A 88 27.65 23.23 51.46
N THR A 89 28.90 22.82 51.29
CA THR A 89 29.29 21.98 50.15
C THR A 89 28.66 20.61 50.22
N THR A 90 28.64 19.96 51.40
CA THR A 90 28.00 18.65 51.56
C THR A 90 26.49 18.73 51.38
N ASN A 91 25.85 19.81 51.84
CA ASN A 91 24.41 20.01 51.63
C ASN A 91 24.09 20.24 50.16
N MET A 92 24.95 20.96 49.44
CA MET A 92 24.80 21.17 47.99
C MET A 92 24.99 19.86 47.21
N GLU A 93 26.02 19.07 47.53
CA GLU A 93 26.27 17.76 46.91
C GLU A 93 25.14 16.76 47.21
N LEU A 94 24.64 16.76 48.44
CA LEU A 94 23.49 15.94 48.82
C LEU A 94 22.23 16.34 48.05
N ALA A 95 21.98 17.65 47.91
CA ALA A 95 20.85 18.16 47.14
C ALA A 95 20.98 17.81 45.65
N THR A 96 22.17 17.89 45.05
CA THR A 96 22.38 17.49 43.66
C THR A 96 22.21 15.98 43.47
N LEU A 97 22.73 15.16 44.38
CA LEU A 97 22.54 13.70 44.32
C LEU A 97 21.07 13.30 44.52
N GLN A 98 20.36 13.98 45.41
CA GLN A 98 18.91 13.80 45.59
C GLN A 98 18.15 14.17 44.32
N GLN A 99 18.49 15.31 43.71
CA GLN A 99 17.89 15.75 42.46
C GLN A 99 18.18 14.78 41.31
N GLU A 100 19.41 14.29 41.17
CA GLU A 100 19.78 13.27 40.19
C GLU A 100 18.98 11.99 40.40
N ARG A 101 18.90 11.50 41.64
CA ARG A 101 18.11 10.31 41.97
C ARG A 101 16.63 10.50 41.65
N GLU A 102 16.05 11.65 41.99
CA GLU A 102 14.67 11.99 41.62
C GLU A 102 14.48 12.04 40.09
N THR A 103 15.47 12.54 39.34
CA THR A 103 15.39 12.56 37.87
C THR A 103 15.54 11.15 37.27
N GLU A 104 16.39 10.30 37.82
CA GLU A 104 16.55 8.89 37.41
C GLU A 104 15.30 8.08 37.75
N ASP A 105 14.74 8.25 38.95
CA ASP A 105 13.50 7.63 39.38
C ASP A 105 12.33 8.10 38.50
N ASN A 106 12.25 9.41 38.20
CA ASN A 106 11.25 9.94 37.28
C ASN A 106 11.42 9.40 35.86
N ARG A 107 12.65 9.32 35.35
CA ARG A 107 12.95 8.77 34.03
C ARG A 107 12.63 7.28 33.95
N GLY A 108 12.95 6.52 34.99
CA GLY A 108 12.59 5.11 35.13
C GLY A 108 11.08 4.91 35.19
N ALA A 109 10.38 5.74 35.98
CA ALA A 109 8.93 5.73 36.06
C ALA A 109 8.26 6.10 34.72
N GLU A 110 8.78 7.09 34.00
CA GLU A 110 8.34 7.46 32.65
C GLU A 110 8.56 6.32 31.66
N GLN A 111 9.72 5.65 31.72
CA GLN A 111 10.03 4.52 30.84
C GLN A 111 9.08 3.34 31.09
N VAL A 112 8.86 2.96 32.34
CA VAL A 112 7.89 1.91 32.71
C VAL A 112 6.48 2.29 32.27
N LYS A 113 6.09 3.57 32.45
CA LYS A 113 4.80 4.08 31.97
C LYS A 113 4.68 3.99 30.45
N ARG A 114 5.76 4.31 29.72
CA ARG A 114 5.82 4.22 28.26
C ARG A 114 5.72 2.78 27.77
N GLU A 115 6.46 1.85 28.37
CA GLU A 115 6.40 0.43 28.05
C GLU A 115 5.00 -0.15 28.33
N ARG A 116 4.39 0.23 29.46
CA ARG A 116 3.01 -0.12 29.79
C ARG A 116 2.02 0.43 28.77
N MET A 117 2.20 1.69 28.33
CA MET A 117 1.36 2.32 27.32
C MET A 117 1.52 1.63 25.96
N ILE A 118 2.73 1.26 25.56
CA ILE A 118 2.98 0.49 24.33
C ILE A 118 2.26 -0.86 24.39
N GLY A 119 2.36 -1.59 25.51
CA GLY A 119 1.63 -2.83 25.71
C GLY A 119 0.11 -2.65 25.65
N GLN A 120 -0.41 -1.57 26.25
CA GLN A 120 -1.83 -1.20 26.13
C GLN A 120 -2.24 -0.86 24.70
N CYS A 121 -1.39 -0.15 23.94
CA CYS A 121 -1.62 0.15 22.53
C CYS A 121 -1.66 -1.12 21.68
N PHE A 122 -0.73 -2.05 21.83
CA PHE A 122 -0.78 -3.33 21.11
C PHE A 122 -2.04 -4.13 21.45
N LYS A 123 -2.42 -4.18 22.72
CA LYS A 123 -3.68 -4.81 23.14
C LYS A 123 -4.89 -4.11 22.50
N ALA A 124 -4.91 -2.78 22.50
CA ALA A 124 -5.98 -1.99 21.89
C ALA A 124 -6.04 -2.20 20.37
N ILE A 125 -4.90 -2.28 19.68
CA ILE A 125 -4.83 -2.60 18.25
C ILE A 125 -5.46 -3.98 18.00
N GLY A 126 -5.08 -5.00 18.76
CA GLY A 126 -5.67 -6.34 18.62
C GLY A 126 -7.18 -6.35 18.91
N GLN A 127 -7.63 -5.60 19.93
CA GLN A 127 -9.04 -5.45 20.24
C GLN A 127 -9.82 -4.73 19.12
N VAL A 128 -9.27 -3.66 18.54
CA VAL A 128 -9.86 -2.93 17.43
C VAL A 128 -9.92 -3.81 16.17
N GLN A 129 -8.85 -4.54 15.86
CA GLN A 129 -8.81 -5.49 14.74
C GLN A 129 -9.86 -6.59 14.91
N THR A 130 -9.95 -7.18 16.11
CA THR A 130 -10.96 -8.19 16.43
C THR A 130 -12.38 -7.62 16.34
N SER A 131 -12.60 -6.39 16.83
CA SER A 131 -13.90 -5.71 16.75
C SER A 131 -14.30 -5.44 15.29
N ASN A 132 -13.35 -5.01 14.46
CA ASN A 132 -13.57 -4.84 13.03
C ASN A 132 -13.89 -6.17 12.34
N MET A 133 -13.25 -7.26 12.74
CA MET A 133 -13.55 -8.61 12.26
C MET A 133 -14.98 -9.03 12.63
N PHE A 134 -15.40 -8.81 13.88
CA PHE A 134 -16.79 -9.04 14.30
C PHE A 134 -17.80 -8.18 13.52
N ALA A 135 -17.48 -6.92 13.25
CA ALA A 135 -18.34 -6.06 12.44
C ALA A 135 -18.51 -6.59 11.00
N LYS A 136 -17.43 -7.11 10.40
CA LYS A 136 -17.44 -7.77 9.08
C LYS A 136 -18.35 -9.03 9.11
N PHE A 137 -18.14 -9.93 10.08
CA PHE A 137 -19.02 -11.11 10.24
C PHE A 137 -20.50 -10.74 10.44
N ALA A 138 -20.77 -9.75 11.29
CA ALA A 138 -22.13 -9.27 11.54
C ALA A 138 -22.77 -8.70 10.26
N THR A 139 -21.98 -8.07 9.39
CA THR A 139 -22.43 -7.56 8.09
C THR A 139 -22.84 -8.70 7.16
N VAL A 140 -22.03 -9.75 7.03
CA VAL A 140 -22.42 -10.91 6.18
C VAL A 140 -23.64 -11.62 6.76
N SER A 141 -23.70 -11.77 8.09
CA SER A 141 -24.86 -12.37 8.78
C SER A 141 -26.14 -11.55 8.55
N SER A 142 -26.07 -10.21 8.59
CA SER A 142 -27.22 -9.36 8.31
C SER A 142 -27.66 -9.47 6.85
N LEU A 143 -26.74 -9.64 5.90
CA LEU A 143 -27.08 -9.88 4.50
C LEU A 143 -27.82 -11.20 4.27
N VAL A 144 -27.46 -12.26 5.00
CA VAL A 144 -28.21 -13.54 4.97
C VAL A 144 -29.65 -13.33 5.42
N TRP A 145 -29.85 -12.59 6.51
CA TRP A 145 -31.19 -12.27 7.00
C TRP A 145 -31.97 -11.36 6.03
N LEU A 146 -31.32 -10.33 5.47
CA LEU A 146 -31.91 -9.46 4.45
C LEU A 146 -32.34 -10.24 3.20
N ARG A 147 -31.57 -11.27 2.81
CA ARG A 147 -31.92 -12.18 1.71
C ARG A 147 -33.20 -12.94 2.01
N GLU A 148 -33.32 -13.51 3.21
CA GLU A 148 -34.52 -14.25 3.66
C GLU A 148 -35.74 -13.33 3.68
N VAL A 149 -35.63 -12.17 4.34
CA VAL A 149 -36.71 -11.17 4.39
C VAL A 149 -37.14 -10.74 2.98
N LYS A 150 -36.19 -10.56 2.05
CA LYS A 150 -36.48 -10.20 0.66
C LYS A 150 -37.18 -11.31 -0.11
N ALA A 151 -36.78 -12.57 0.11
CA ALA A 151 -37.35 -13.75 -0.53
C ALA A 151 -38.80 -14.00 -0.06
N ASP A 152 -39.02 -13.98 1.25
CA ASP A 152 -40.33 -14.23 1.87
C ASP A 152 -41.30 -13.04 1.71
N LYS A 153 -40.76 -11.86 1.39
CA LYS A 153 -41.51 -10.60 1.23
C LYS A 153 -42.25 -10.16 2.51
N ILE A 154 -41.84 -10.65 3.68
CA ILE A 154 -42.46 -10.36 4.99
C ILE A 154 -42.46 -8.87 5.34
N TYR A 155 -41.55 -8.08 4.75
CA TYR A 155 -41.54 -6.62 4.88
C TYR A 155 -42.83 -5.94 4.37
N ARG A 156 -43.63 -6.61 3.54
CA ARG A 156 -44.92 -6.11 3.04
C ARG A 156 -46.00 -6.08 4.12
N ASP A 157 -45.88 -6.98 5.09
CA ASP A 157 -46.87 -7.15 6.16
C ASP A 157 -46.60 -6.19 7.34
N ILE A 158 -45.49 -5.46 7.31
CA ILE A 158 -45.11 -4.50 8.35
C ILE A 158 -45.84 -3.16 8.10
N PRO A 159 -46.71 -2.71 9.03
CA PRO A 159 -47.40 -1.43 8.90
C PRO A 159 -46.43 -0.25 8.72
N GLY A 160 -46.67 0.60 7.73
CA GLY A 160 -45.85 1.78 7.43
C GLY A 160 -44.64 1.54 6.51
N ILE A 161 -44.19 0.29 6.36
CA ILE A 161 -43.09 -0.09 5.47
C ILE A 161 -43.62 -0.47 4.09
N GLY A 162 -44.27 -1.63 3.93
CA GLY A 162 -44.96 -2.06 2.70
C GLY A 162 -44.11 -2.29 1.45
N THR A 163 -42.92 -1.69 1.33
CA THR A 163 -42.02 -1.81 0.18
C THR A 163 -40.60 -2.17 0.61
N TRP A 164 -39.86 -2.82 -0.30
CA TRP A 164 -38.46 -3.19 -0.05
C TRP A 164 -37.57 -1.96 0.20
N ASP A 165 -37.80 -0.88 -0.55
CA ASP A 165 -37.08 0.38 -0.42
C ASP A 165 -37.21 0.98 0.98
N LYS A 166 -38.45 1.11 1.47
CA LYS A 166 -38.74 1.60 2.83
C LYS A 166 -38.20 0.67 3.92
N PHE A 167 -38.15 -0.63 3.65
CA PHE A 167 -37.56 -1.59 4.58
C PHE A 167 -36.05 -1.37 4.70
N CYS A 168 -35.35 -1.25 3.58
CA CYS A 168 -33.92 -0.90 3.56
C CYS A 168 -33.66 0.40 4.32
N ASP A 169 -34.45 1.45 4.06
CA ASP A 169 -34.31 2.73 4.76
C ASP A 169 -34.52 2.58 6.28
N SER A 170 -35.49 1.76 6.70
CA SER A 170 -35.76 1.51 8.13
C SER A 170 -34.63 0.80 8.88
N VAL A 171 -33.83 -0.01 8.16
CA VAL A 171 -32.62 -0.65 8.71
C VAL A 171 -31.35 0.21 8.50
N GLY A 172 -31.51 1.44 8.00
CA GLY A 172 -30.41 2.40 7.82
C GLY A 172 -29.52 2.14 6.62
N MET A 173 -30.01 1.43 5.59
CA MET A 173 -29.26 1.11 4.37
C MET A 173 -30.01 1.58 3.13
N SER A 174 -29.29 2.07 2.12
CA SER A 174 -29.94 2.35 0.84
C SER A 174 -30.29 1.03 0.13
N ARG A 175 -31.45 0.99 -0.53
CA ARG A 175 -31.85 -0.16 -1.35
C ARG A 175 -30.77 -0.58 -2.34
N GLN A 176 -30.15 0.39 -3.02
CA GLN A 176 -29.11 0.10 -4.01
C GLN A 176 -27.94 -0.66 -3.40
N LYS A 177 -27.48 -0.25 -2.21
CA LYS A 177 -26.40 -0.93 -1.49
C LYS A 177 -26.81 -2.35 -1.12
N VAL A 178 -28.00 -2.51 -0.51
CA VAL A 178 -28.50 -3.83 -0.12
C VAL A 178 -28.64 -4.76 -1.33
N ASP A 179 -29.17 -4.25 -2.45
CA ASP A 179 -29.33 -5.04 -3.67
C ASP A 179 -27.97 -5.45 -4.26
N GLU A 180 -26.95 -4.58 -4.26
CA GLU A 180 -25.61 -4.95 -4.71
C GLU A 180 -24.91 -5.93 -3.76
N ASP A 181 -25.08 -5.76 -2.44
CA ASP A 181 -24.50 -6.66 -1.43
C ASP A 181 -25.15 -8.05 -1.48
N LEU A 182 -26.47 -8.12 -1.68
CA LEU A 182 -27.19 -9.38 -1.92
C LEU A 182 -26.79 -10.05 -3.23
N ALA A 183 -26.51 -9.28 -4.28
CA ALA A 183 -25.98 -9.82 -5.53
C ALA A 183 -24.55 -10.38 -5.35
N ASN A 184 -23.71 -9.74 -4.53
CA ASN A 184 -22.41 -10.31 -4.16
C ASN A 184 -22.57 -11.61 -3.35
N LEU A 185 -23.49 -11.63 -2.38
CA LEU A 185 -23.77 -12.82 -1.57
C LEU A 185 -24.27 -13.99 -2.43
N ALA A 186 -25.13 -13.71 -3.42
CA ALA A 186 -25.61 -14.73 -4.35
C ALA A 186 -24.51 -15.24 -5.29
N ALA A 187 -23.59 -14.37 -5.73
CA ALA A 187 -22.52 -14.74 -6.65
C ALA A 187 -21.41 -15.57 -5.99
N PHE A 188 -21.10 -15.31 -4.72
CA PHE A 188 -19.92 -15.89 -4.07
C PHE A 188 -20.21 -16.79 -2.87
N GLY A 189 -21.37 -16.63 -2.23
CA GLY A 189 -21.69 -17.30 -0.97
C GLY A 189 -21.12 -16.60 0.27
N GLU A 190 -21.58 -17.07 1.44
CA GLU A 190 -21.31 -16.47 2.75
C GLU A 190 -19.85 -16.62 3.19
N GLN A 191 -19.28 -17.81 3.00
CA GLN A 191 -17.91 -18.13 3.42
C GLN A 191 -16.88 -17.28 2.68
N PHE A 192 -16.99 -17.22 1.35
CA PHE A 192 -16.10 -16.39 0.52
C PHE A 192 -16.17 -14.92 0.91
N LEU A 193 -17.37 -14.35 1.04
CA LEU A 193 -17.52 -12.94 1.39
C LEU A 193 -16.92 -12.61 2.75
N THR A 194 -17.05 -13.53 3.69
CA THR A 194 -16.47 -13.42 5.02
C THR A 194 -14.95 -13.36 4.95
N THR A 195 -14.33 -14.27 4.19
CA THR A 195 -12.88 -14.30 3.99
C THR A 195 -12.39 -13.04 3.25
N CYS A 196 -13.05 -12.63 2.16
CA CYS A 196 -12.71 -11.40 1.44
C CYS A 196 -12.81 -10.15 2.31
N GLN A 197 -13.84 -10.07 3.15
CA GLN A 197 -13.95 -8.97 4.10
C GLN A 197 -12.82 -9.01 5.12
N GLN A 198 -12.43 -10.17 5.66
CA GLN A 198 -11.27 -10.29 6.57
C GLN A 198 -10.00 -9.74 5.91
N LEU A 199 -9.71 -10.17 4.68
CA LEU A 199 -8.56 -9.77 3.88
C LEU A 199 -8.64 -8.33 3.33
N SER A 200 -9.70 -7.59 3.67
CA SER A 200 -9.92 -6.20 3.24
C SER A 200 -9.94 -6.04 1.71
N VAL A 201 -10.43 -7.06 0.99
CA VAL A 201 -10.74 -6.96 -0.43
C VAL A 201 -11.82 -5.90 -0.61
N GLY A 202 -11.49 -4.85 -1.36
CA GLY A 202 -12.35 -3.70 -1.52
C GLY A 202 -13.60 -4.00 -2.33
N TYR A 203 -14.57 -3.10 -2.24
CA TYR A 203 -15.84 -3.21 -2.95
C TYR A 203 -15.67 -3.17 -4.48
N ARG A 204 -14.64 -2.47 -4.96
CA ARG A 204 -14.32 -2.40 -6.40
C ARG A 204 -13.87 -3.75 -6.92
N GLU A 205 -13.06 -4.46 -6.15
CA GLU A 205 -12.53 -5.78 -6.45
C GLU A 205 -13.65 -6.82 -6.46
N LEU A 206 -14.55 -6.77 -5.46
CA LEU A 206 -15.75 -7.62 -5.44
C LEU A 206 -16.65 -7.40 -6.66
N ARG A 207 -16.83 -6.14 -7.11
CA ARG A 207 -17.61 -5.86 -8.33
C ARG A 207 -16.95 -6.45 -9.58
N LYS A 208 -15.62 -6.30 -9.72
CA LYS A 208 -14.84 -6.87 -10.81
C LYS A 208 -14.96 -8.39 -10.83
N LEU A 209 -14.75 -9.04 -9.68
CA LEU A 209 -14.87 -10.49 -9.51
C LEU A 209 -16.26 -10.99 -9.92
N ARG A 210 -17.32 -10.32 -9.47
CA ARG A 210 -18.69 -10.71 -9.81
C ARG A 210 -18.95 -10.68 -11.32
N GLN A 211 -18.43 -9.67 -12.01
CA GLN A 211 -18.53 -9.59 -13.46
C GLN A 211 -17.78 -10.75 -14.14
N LEU A 212 -16.58 -11.05 -13.66
CA LEU A 212 -15.77 -12.16 -14.17
C LEU A 212 -16.42 -13.53 -13.93
N THR A 213 -17.08 -13.71 -12.77
CA THR A 213 -17.84 -14.92 -12.44
C THR A 213 -19.06 -15.08 -13.33
N TYR A 214 -19.83 -14.00 -13.56
CA TYR A 214 -21.00 -14.03 -14.45
C TYR A 214 -20.63 -14.48 -15.86
N ASP A 215 -19.49 -14.03 -16.35
CA ASP A 215 -19.01 -14.38 -17.68
C ASP A 215 -18.25 -15.73 -17.73
N GLY A 216 -18.21 -16.48 -16.62
CA GLY A 216 -17.56 -17.79 -16.52
C GLY A 216 -16.03 -17.78 -16.63
N ALA A 217 -15.40 -16.59 -16.58
CA ALA A 217 -13.95 -16.46 -16.66
C ALA A 217 -13.26 -16.84 -15.33
N VAL A 218 -14.03 -16.79 -14.24
CA VAL A 218 -13.55 -17.05 -12.88
C VAL A 218 -14.53 -17.94 -12.16
N ILE A 219 -14.02 -19.02 -11.57
CA ILE A 219 -14.78 -19.91 -10.68
C ILE A 219 -14.34 -19.59 -9.25
N ILE A 220 -15.30 -19.44 -8.35
CA ILE A 220 -15.03 -19.09 -6.96
C ILE A 220 -15.48 -20.24 -6.09
N ASP A 221 -14.56 -20.75 -5.27
CA ASP A 221 -14.82 -21.65 -4.16
C ASP A 221 -14.60 -20.91 -2.82
N ALA A 222 -14.98 -21.53 -1.71
CA ALA A 222 -14.87 -20.95 -0.37
C ALA A 222 -13.42 -20.60 0.02
N GLU A 223 -12.44 -21.36 -0.48
CA GLU A 223 -11.02 -21.25 -0.11
C GLU A 223 -10.11 -20.82 -1.25
N CYS A 224 -10.58 -20.84 -2.51
CA CYS A 224 -9.76 -20.50 -3.66
C CYS A 224 -10.56 -19.84 -4.78
N ILE A 225 -9.85 -19.06 -5.60
CA ILE A 225 -10.37 -18.50 -6.85
C ILE A 225 -9.64 -19.17 -7.99
N GLN A 226 -10.39 -19.70 -8.94
CA GLN A 226 -9.89 -20.29 -10.17
C GLN A 226 -10.01 -19.30 -11.32
N ILE A 227 -8.88 -18.94 -11.91
CA ILE A 227 -8.74 -18.00 -13.02
C ILE A 227 -8.11 -18.78 -14.18
N GLY A 228 -8.92 -19.28 -15.11
CA GLY A 228 -8.43 -20.19 -16.14
C GLY A 228 -7.83 -21.46 -15.51
N GLU A 229 -6.52 -21.70 -15.70
CA GLU A 229 -5.79 -22.83 -15.10
C GLU A 229 -5.16 -22.48 -13.73
N GLU A 230 -5.10 -21.20 -13.37
CA GLU A 230 -4.47 -20.74 -12.14
C GLU A 230 -5.47 -20.84 -10.98
N THR A 231 -5.04 -21.46 -9.88
CA THR A 231 -5.83 -21.55 -8.64
C THR A 231 -5.14 -20.75 -7.56
N ILE A 232 -5.78 -19.68 -7.11
CA ILE A 232 -5.23 -18.75 -6.12
C ILE A 232 -5.94 -19.01 -4.79
N PRO A 233 -5.22 -19.47 -3.75
CA PRO A 233 -5.79 -19.60 -2.41
C PRO A 233 -6.19 -18.24 -1.85
N ILE A 234 -7.27 -18.20 -1.08
CA ILE A 234 -7.76 -16.97 -0.45
C ILE A 234 -7.19 -16.92 0.97
N ASN A 235 -5.95 -16.47 1.09
CA ASN A 235 -5.29 -16.23 2.37
C ASN A 235 -4.55 -14.87 2.35
N GLU A 236 -4.00 -14.48 3.49
CA GLU A 236 -3.33 -13.19 3.66
C GLU A 236 -2.08 -13.07 2.78
N ASP A 237 -1.39 -14.19 2.51
CA ASP A 237 -0.18 -14.24 1.70
C ASP A 237 -0.44 -14.08 0.19
N HIS A 238 -1.65 -14.38 -0.29
CA HIS A 238 -2.01 -14.36 -1.72
C HIS A 238 -3.01 -13.24 -2.09
N ALA A 239 -3.26 -12.29 -1.19
CA ALA A 239 -4.14 -11.16 -1.45
C ALA A 239 -3.64 -10.26 -2.60
N GLU A 240 -2.31 -10.05 -2.69
CA GLU A 240 -1.69 -9.29 -3.78
C GLU A 240 -1.75 -10.06 -5.11
N ASP A 241 -1.44 -11.35 -5.08
CA ASP A 241 -1.53 -12.24 -6.26
C ASP A 241 -2.93 -12.22 -6.88
N LEU A 242 -3.95 -12.24 -6.02
CA LEU A 242 -5.36 -12.18 -6.41
C LEU A 242 -5.71 -10.83 -7.08
N GLN A 243 -5.19 -9.71 -6.57
CA GLN A 243 -5.39 -8.41 -7.22
C GLN A 243 -4.73 -8.35 -8.60
N VAL A 244 -3.48 -8.78 -8.69
CA VAL A 244 -2.73 -8.80 -9.96
C VAL A 244 -3.43 -9.68 -10.99
N ALA A 245 -3.90 -10.86 -10.59
CA ALA A 245 -4.60 -11.77 -11.49
C ALA A 245 -5.92 -11.17 -12.00
N ILE A 246 -6.71 -10.51 -11.14
CA ILE A 246 -7.94 -9.82 -11.55
C ILE A 246 -7.63 -8.72 -12.57
N GLU A 247 -6.60 -7.90 -12.31
CA GLU A 247 -6.24 -6.80 -13.22
C GLU A 247 -5.78 -7.30 -14.58
N ARG A 248 -4.96 -8.36 -14.60
CA ARG A 248 -4.53 -9.02 -15.84
C ARG A 248 -5.71 -9.46 -16.72
N ILE A 249 -6.68 -10.17 -16.15
CA ILE A 249 -7.85 -10.63 -16.91
C ILE A 249 -8.66 -9.46 -17.47
N LEU A 250 -8.86 -8.42 -16.66
CA LEU A 250 -9.62 -7.24 -17.08
C LEU A 250 -8.93 -6.54 -18.25
N GLU A 251 -7.62 -6.36 -18.19
CA GLU A 251 -6.84 -5.80 -19.29
C GLU A 251 -6.95 -6.67 -20.54
N ASP A 252 -6.76 -7.98 -20.42
CA ASP A 252 -6.83 -8.89 -21.56
C ASP A 252 -8.21 -8.87 -22.21
N ARG A 253 -9.28 -8.73 -21.42
CA ARG A 253 -10.62 -8.51 -21.93
C ARG A 253 -10.78 -7.20 -22.67
N THR A 254 -10.28 -6.10 -22.14
CA THR A 254 -10.37 -4.80 -22.83
C THR A 254 -9.67 -4.85 -24.18
N LYS A 255 -8.50 -5.51 -24.24
CA LYS A 255 -7.77 -5.75 -25.50
C LYS A 255 -8.60 -6.61 -26.45
N LEU A 256 -9.18 -7.71 -25.98
CA LEU A 256 -9.98 -8.61 -26.81
C LEU A 256 -11.22 -7.91 -27.37
N ASN A 257 -11.96 -7.16 -26.56
CA ASN A 257 -13.13 -6.39 -27.00
C ASN A 257 -12.75 -5.36 -28.07
N SER A 258 -11.64 -4.65 -27.89
CA SER A 258 -11.16 -3.69 -28.90
C SER A 258 -10.79 -4.37 -30.22
N ARG A 259 -10.30 -5.60 -30.18
CA ARG A 259 -9.97 -6.40 -31.36
C ARG A 259 -11.23 -6.90 -32.06
N VAL A 260 -12.23 -7.35 -31.32
CA VAL A 260 -13.55 -7.73 -31.86
C VAL A 260 -14.18 -6.55 -32.57
N GLU A 261 -14.23 -5.36 -31.94
CA GLU A 261 -14.81 -4.17 -32.55
C GLU A 261 -14.10 -3.76 -33.85
N ARG A 262 -12.77 -3.89 -33.90
CA ARG A 262 -12.01 -3.65 -35.14
C ARG A 262 -12.34 -4.66 -36.23
N LEU A 263 -12.46 -5.95 -35.87
CA LEU A 263 -12.79 -7.01 -36.81
C LEU A 263 -14.20 -6.85 -37.38
N GLU A 264 -15.18 -6.48 -36.53
CA GLU A 264 -16.55 -6.19 -36.96
C GLU A 264 -16.58 -5.03 -37.96
N LYS A 265 -15.90 -3.92 -37.67
CA LYS A 265 -15.80 -2.78 -38.60
C LYS A 265 -15.15 -3.17 -39.94
N ASN A 266 -14.10 -4.00 -39.90
CA ASN A 266 -13.45 -4.48 -41.10
C ASN A 266 -14.36 -5.40 -41.92
N LEU A 267 -15.10 -6.30 -41.24
CA LEU A 267 -16.05 -7.20 -41.88
C LEU A 267 -17.17 -6.41 -42.56
N ASP A 268 -17.75 -5.42 -41.89
CA ASP A 268 -18.77 -4.54 -42.47
C ASP A 268 -18.27 -3.79 -43.71
N ALA A 269 -17.02 -3.33 -43.69
CA ALA A 269 -16.41 -2.66 -44.84
C ALA A 269 -16.28 -3.61 -46.04
N VAL A 270 -15.77 -4.82 -45.83
CA VAL A 270 -15.63 -5.85 -46.87
C VAL A 270 -16.99 -6.25 -47.43
N VAL A 271 -17.98 -6.53 -46.58
CA VAL A 271 -19.34 -6.89 -47.00
C VAL A 271 -19.96 -5.78 -47.85
N LYS A 272 -19.76 -4.52 -47.47
CA LYS A 272 -20.28 -3.37 -48.23
C LYS A 272 -19.61 -3.22 -49.60
N GLU A 273 -18.32 -3.50 -49.69
CA GLU A 273 -17.57 -3.45 -50.95
C GLU A 273 -18.00 -4.57 -51.90
N GLU A 274 -18.05 -5.81 -51.43
CA GLU A 274 -18.53 -6.98 -52.17
C GLU A 274 -19.98 -6.80 -52.66
N THR A 275 -20.87 -6.30 -51.79
CA THR A 275 -22.27 -6.04 -52.15
C THR A 275 -22.39 -5.01 -53.27
N LYS A 276 -21.54 -3.98 -53.29
CA LYS A 276 -21.50 -3.00 -54.38
C LYS A 276 -20.98 -3.62 -55.67
N GLY A 277 -19.97 -4.49 -55.60
CA GLY A 277 -19.45 -5.25 -56.74
C GLY A 277 -20.53 -6.12 -57.38
N LEU A 278 -21.20 -6.95 -56.59
CA LEU A 278 -22.30 -7.80 -57.06
C LEU A 278 -23.47 -7.00 -57.66
N GLN A 279 -23.79 -5.84 -57.09
CA GLN A 279 -24.83 -4.96 -57.63
C GLN A 279 -24.45 -4.36 -58.99
N SER A 280 -23.18 -4.03 -59.21
CA SER A 280 -22.72 -3.49 -60.49
C SER A 280 -22.73 -4.58 -61.58
N GLU A 281 -22.24 -5.78 -61.25
CA GLU A 281 -22.27 -6.94 -62.14
C GLU A 281 -23.70 -7.33 -62.52
N LYS A 282 -24.61 -7.39 -61.54
CA LYS A 282 -26.04 -7.64 -61.79
C LYS A 282 -26.64 -6.63 -62.77
N LYS A 283 -26.29 -5.35 -62.67
CA LYS A 283 -26.76 -4.32 -63.61
C LYS A 283 -26.21 -4.52 -65.01
N LEU A 284 -24.96 -4.96 -65.16
CA LEU A 284 -24.36 -5.26 -66.47
C LEU A 284 -25.07 -6.45 -67.13
N LEU A 285 -25.25 -7.54 -66.37
CA LEU A 285 -25.97 -8.72 -66.84
C LEU A 285 -27.42 -8.38 -67.25
N GLN A 286 -28.11 -7.54 -66.47
CA GLN A 286 -29.46 -7.11 -66.82
C GLN A 286 -29.51 -6.32 -68.12
N LYS A 287 -28.55 -5.42 -68.36
CA LYS A 287 -28.45 -4.68 -69.62
C LYS A 287 -28.21 -5.60 -70.81
N GLU A 288 -27.35 -6.61 -70.66
CA GLU A 288 -27.09 -7.58 -71.72
C GLU A 288 -28.34 -8.45 -71.99
N LEU A 289 -29.05 -8.85 -70.94
CA LEU A 289 -30.34 -9.54 -71.07
C LEU A 289 -31.36 -8.70 -71.86
N ASP A 290 -31.48 -7.40 -71.55
CA ASP A 290 -32.43 -6.51 -72.23
C ASP A 290 -32.01 -6.24 -73.68
N ARG A 291 -30.70 -6.16 -73.97
CA ARG A 291 -30.18 -6.10 -75.34
C ARG A 291 -30.56 -7.36 -76.13
N LEU A 292 -30.37 -8.54 -75.55
CA LEU A 292 -30.71 -9.81 -76.20
C LEU A 292 -32.22 -9.96 -76.42
N LYS A 293 -33.06 -9.48 -75.49
CA LYS A 293 -34.52 -9.43 -75.67
C LYS A 293 -34.96 -8.57 -76.86
N ALA A 294 -34.21 -7.52 -77.21
CA ALA A 294 -34.53 -6.70 -78.39
C ALA A 294 -34.27 -7.43 -79.73
N PHE A 295 -33.53 -8.54 -79.71
CA PHE A 295 -33.35 -9.43 -80.87
C PHE A 295 -34.33 -10.61 -80.87
N ASP A 296 -35.27 -10.65 -79.92
CA ASP A 296 -36.34 -11.66 -79.90
C ASP A 296 -37.40 -11.23 -80.94
N PRO A 297 -37.59 -11.96 -82.06
CA PRO A 297 -38.47 -11.49 -83.13
C PRO A 297 -39.93 -11.49 -82.66
N GLU A 298 -40.57 -10.32 -82.61
CA GLU A 298 -42.02 -10.21 -82.38
C GLU A 298 -42.77 -11.09 -83.39
N GLY A 299 -43.49 -12.10 -82.87
CA GLY A 299 -44.35 -12.99 -83.65
C GLY A 299 -43.71 -14.31 -84.12
N MET A 300 -42.46 -14.62 -83.76
CA MET A 300 -41.87 -15.93 -84.06
C MET A 300 -41.64 -16.73 -82.78
N ASP A 301 -42.60 -17.61 -82.44
CA ASP A 301 -42.55 -18.45 -81.24
C ASP A 301 -41.23 -19.27 -81.18
N PRO A 302 -40.31 -18.99 -80.23
CA PRO A 302 -39.07 -19.75 -80.09
C PRO A 302 -39.31 -21.25 -79.85
N ALA A 303 -40.48 -21.64 -79.35
CA ALA A 303 -40.85 -23.03 -79.18
C ALA A 303 -40.88 -23.82 -80.50
N ARG A 304 -41.13 -23.16 -81.64
CA ARG A 304 -41.15 -23.81 -82.97
C ARG A 304 -39.79 -24.34 -83.41
N PHE A 305 -38.71 -23.70 -82.95
CA PHE A 305 -37.33 -24.09 -83.27
C PHE A 305 -36.67 -24.86 -82.13
N LYS A 306 -37.33 -24.96 -80.96
CA LYS A 306 -36.82 -25.65 -79.77
C LYS A 306 -36.37 -27.07 -80.07
N GLU A 307 -37.15 -27.81 -80.86
CA GLU A 307 -36.78 -29.18 -81.25
C GLU A 307 -35.56 -29.19 -82.19
N GLN A 308 -35.48 -28.24 -83.13
CA GLN A 308 -34.33 -28.12 -84.03
C GLN A 308 -33.06 -27.72 -83.29
N PHE A 309 -33.14 -26.76 -82.35
CA PHE A 309 -32.01 -26.36 -81.51
C PHE A 309 -31.55 -27.49 -80.60
N LYS A 310 -32.49 -28.26 -80.03
CA LYS A 310 -32.17 -29.44 -79.23
C LYS A 310 -31.43 -30.49 -80.08
N VAL A 311 -31.92 -30.80 -81.28
CA VAL A 311 -31.26 -31.74 -82.20
C VAL A 311 -29.86 -31.26 -82.60
N ILE A 312 -29.70 -29.96 -82.91
CA ILE A 312 -28.39 -29.37 -83.23
C ILE A 312 -27.44 -29.52 -82.03
N HIS A 313 -27.88 -29.15 -80.83
CA HIS A 313 -27.08 -29.24 -79.61
C HIS A 313 -26.70 -30.69 -79.29
N GLU A 314 -27.63 -31.63 -79.36
CA GLU A 314 -27.37 -33.06 -79.14
C GLU A 314 -26.39 -33.62 -80.15
N THR A 315 -26.51 -33.23 -81.42
CA THR A 315 -25.60 -33.67 -82.49
C THR A 315 -24.18 -33.12 -82.28
N VAL A 316 -24.06 -31.84 -81.92
CA VAL A 316 -22.76 -31.21 -81.62
C VAL A 316 -22.13 -31.82 -80.37
N ALA A 317 -22.90 -32.05 -79.31
CA ALA A 317 -22.44 -32.71 -78.10
C ALA A 317 -22.00 -34.16 -78.37
N ALA A 318 -22.74 -34.89 -79.21
CA ALA A 318 -22.35 -36.24 -79.63
C ALA A 318 -21.05 -36.23 -80.43
N LEU A 319 -20.89 -35.32 -81.40
CA LEU A 319 -19.65 -35.16 -82.17
C LEU A 319 -18.46 -34.84 -81.24
N ALA A 320 -18.61 -33.87 -80.33
CA ALA A 320 -17.59 -33.52 -79.36
C ALA A 320 -17.22 -34.69 -78.45
N SER A 321 -18.21 -35.48 -78.00
CA SER A 321 -17.97 -36.68 -77.20
C SER A 321 -17.20 -37.75 -77.99
N GLN A 322 -17.52 -37.98 -79.27
CA GLN A 322 -16.80 -38.95 -80.09
C GLN A 322 -15.37 -38.51 -80.39
N ILE A 323 -15.15 -37.23 -80.72
CA ILE A 323 -13.79 -36.68 -80.89
C ILE A 323 -13.01 -36.79 -79.58
N GLY A 324 -13.62 -36.42 -78.45
CA GLY A 324 -13.00 -36.54 -77.13
C GLY A 324 -12.59 -37.96 -76.78
N LYS A 325 -13.40 -38.98 -77.14
CA LYS A 325 -13.05 -40.40 -76.96
C LYS A 325 -11.82 -40.81 -77.76
N VAL A 326 -11.65 -40.26 -78.97
CA VAL A 326 -10.48 -40.55 -79.81
C VAL A 326 -9.22 -39.87 -79.26
N VAL A 327 -9.35 -38.63 -78.77
CA VAL A 327 -8.24 -37.85 -78.20
C VAL A 327 -7.64 -38.50 -76.96
N ILE A 328 -8.42 -39.24 -76.17
CA ILE A 328 -7.96 -39.92 -74.94
C ILE A 328 -7.45 -41.35 -75.16
N ILE A 329 -7.40 -41.86 -76.41
CA ILE A 329 -6.88 -43.20 -76.69
C ILE A 329 -5.36 -43.20 -76.48
N GLU A 330 -4.91 -43.89 -75.43
CA GLU A 330 -3.49 -44.08 -75.16
C GLU A 330 -2.79 -44.80 -76.32
N GLY A 331 -1.66 -44.25 -76.77
CA GLY A 331 -0.86 -44.80 -77.87
C GLY A 331 -1.22 -44.28 -79.27
N LEU A 332 -2.28 -43.47 -79.44
CA LEU A 332 -2.60 -42.82 -80.72
C LEU A 332 -1.45 -41.89 -81.20
N GLU A 333 -0.74 -41.28 -80.26
CA GLU A 333 0.45 -40.45 -80.52
C GLU A 333 1.63 -41.25 -81.11
N SER A 334 1.62 -42.57 -80.97
CA SER A 334 2.68 -43.47 -81.42
C SER A 334 2.47 -44.00 -82.85
N ASP A 335 1.30 -43.76 -83.47
CA ASP A 335 1.01 -44.10 -84.88
C ASP A 335 0.71 -42.82 -85.70
N PRO A 336 1.70 -42.28 -86.42
CA PRO A 336 1.55 -41.05 -87.20
C PRO A 336 0.49 -41.13 -88.30
N HIS A 337 0.19 -42.32 -88.84
CA HIS A 337 -0.78 -42.47 -89.91
C HIS A 337 -2.21 -42.37 -89.37
N LEU A 338 -2.48 -43.03 -88.24
CA LEU A 338 -3.78 -42.92 -87.56
C LEU A 338 -4.01 -41.52 -86.99
N ALA A 339 -2.98 -40.90 -86.41
CA ALA A 339 -3.06 -39.52 -85.94
C ALA A 339 -3.42 -38.55 -87.08
N ALA A 340 -2.77 -38.65 -88.23
CA ALA A 340 -3.07 -37.82 -89.40
C ALA A 340 -4.49 -38.04 -89.95
N GLN A 341 -5.04 -39.25 -89.89
CA GLN A 341 -6.42 -39.52 -90.29
C GLN A 341 -7.43 -38.85 -89.34
N VAL A 342 -7.19 -38.92 -88.02
CA VAL A 342 -8.02 -38.26 -87.01
C VAL A 342 -7.97 -36.74 -87.18
N GLU A 343 -6.79 -36.16 -87.38
CA GLU A 343 -6.63 -34.74 -87.70
C GLU A 343 -7.40 -34.35 -88.96
N GLY A 344 -7.37 -35.19 -90.01
CA GLY A 344 -8.17 -34.99 -91.22
C GLY A 344 -9.67 -34.96 -90.96
N PHE A 345 -10.19 -35.84 -90.10
CA PHE A 345 -11.61 -35.83 -89.73
C PHE A 345 -11.99 -34.59 -88.90
N VAL A 346 -11.14 -34.17 -87.98
CA VAL A 346 -11.34 -32.95 -87.18
C VAL A 346 -11.31 -31.70 -88.07
N ALA A 347 -10.35 -31.61 -88.98
CA ALA A 347 -10.24 -30.50 -89.93
C ALA A 347 -11.46 -30.43 -90.87
N SER A 348 -11.97 -31.58 -91.33
CA SER A 348 -13.20 -31.65 -92.14
C SER A 348 -14.42 -31.16 -91.35
N ALA A 349 -14.56 -31.58 -90.09
CA ALA A 349 -15.63 -31.09 -89.21
C ALA A 349 -15.54 -29.57 -88.97
N GLU A 350 -14.33 -29.05 -88.81
CA GLU A 350 -14.08 -27.61 -88.69
C GLU A 350 -14.47 -26.85 -89.98
N GLN A 351 -14.11 -27.37 -91.15
CA GLN A 351 -14.49 -26.76 -92.43
C GLN A 351 -16.01 -26.73 -92.63
N LEU A 352 -16.71 -27.82 -92.31
CA LEU A 352 -18.16 -27.89 -92.41
C LEU A 352 -18.84 -26.90 -91.46
N THR A 353 -18.42 -26.83 -90.20
CA THR A 353 -18.98 -25.89 -89.21
C THR A 353 -18.68 -24.43 -89.57
N ARG A 354 -17.49 -24.15 -90.10
CA ARG A 354 -17.12 -22.83 -90.64
C ARG A 354 -17.96 -22.46 -91.86
N GLY A 355 -18.21 -23.38 -92.77
CA GLY A 355 -19.08 -23.16 -93.94
C GLY A 355 -20.52 -22.87 -93.54
N LEU A 356 -21.07 -23.61 -92.57
CA LEU A 356 -22.40 -23.33 -92.01
C LEU A 356 -22.47 -21.96 -91.33
N ARG A 357 -21.41 -21.57 -90.62
CA ARG A 357 -21.31 -20.23 -90.02
C ARG A 357 -21.29 -19.13 -91.09
N GLN A 358 -20.54 -19.30 -92.16
CA GLN A 358 -20.52 -18.34 -93.26
C GLN A 358 -21.90 -18.22 -93.93
N GLN A 359 -22.57 -19.34 -94.22
CA GLN A 359 -23.93 -19.33 -94.78
C GLN A 359 -24.93 -18.63 -93.85
N TRP A 360 -24.78 -18.81 -92.54
CA TRP A 360 -25.57 -18.11 -91.54
C TRP A 360 -25.31 -16.60 -91.58
N GLU A 361 -24.04 -16.19 -91.56
CA GLU A 361 -23.63 -14.80 -91.63
C GLU A 361 -24.11 -14.11 -92.93
N GLU A 362 -24.04 -14.80 -94.08
CA GLU A 362 -24.55 -14.33 -95.37
C GLU A 362 -26.09 -14.19 -95.38
N LYS A 363 -26.81 -15.15 -94.80
CA LYS A 363 -28.27 -15.15 -94.78
C LYS A 363 -28.86 -14.12 -93.83
N PHE A 364 -28.22 -13.90 -92.68
CA PHE A 364 -28.72 -13.02 -91.62
C PHE A 364 -27.97 -11.69 -91.51
N ASN A 365 -27.06 -11.42 -92.44
CA ASN A 365 -26.35 -10.17 -92.69
C ASN A 365 -25.98 -9.40 -91.40
N ILE A 366 -25.16 -10.02 -90.57
CA ILE A 366 -24.83 -9.51 -89.22
C ILE A 366 -23.90 -8.26 -89.29
N TYR A 367 -23.46 -7.86 -90.49
CA TYR A 367 -22.52 -6.74 -90.72
C TYR A 367 -22.90 -5.76 -91.85
N ALA A 368 -24.19 -5.61 -92.21
CA ALA A 368 -24.65 -4.47 -93.01
C ALA A 368 -25.31 -3.37 -92.16
#